data_AF-A0A661P4X0-F1
#
_entry.id   AF-A0A661P4X0-F1
#
_cell.length_a   1.000
_cell.length_b   1.000
_cell.length_c   1.000
_cell.angle_alpha   90.00
_cell.angle_beta   90.00
_cell.angle_gamma   90.00
#
_symmetry.space_group_name_H-M   'P 1'
#
loop_
_entity.id
_entity.type
_entity.pdbx_description
1 polymer ?
#
loop_
_entity_poly.entity_id
_entity_poly.type
_entity_poly.pdbx_seq_one_letter_code
_entity_poly.pdbx_strand_id
1 'polypeptide(L)'
;MTAFAYELATLLRAQEQARVGDPEGAYAMPWYLVIGTPGSGRTTAIKALSMSWPYGDTAIPMNLPEPLCTYWMPEKAVFIEPESVVLGPGRTHGKLQELCNELKDKRPREPIDGMVLVVSAQQLADSTDENIEELAKELRRYLIEVAQALAADVPVYVVVTAYDSLWGFGDAFKWTPERRDEEPWGFALRPDVAPAEIPDHVKQQLEGLGARIESMCFAKLSGEEPADVRSRAFQHLLEARDLLRKLGDFMHIIAMANSFERAPWVRALVLGSGTPGTGNRLRYHMAELTSLGLQTPAESGTQQPGGMPMHALIDAVLLPERDLVPTRVRWRDDILLLILLIGGILAWIALAVLALT
;
A
#
# COMPACT_ATOMS: atom_id res chain seq x y z
N MET A 1 26.72 5.16 15.39
CA MET A 1 25.75 4.37 14.61
C MET A 1 24.38 4.83 15.09
N THR A 2 23.54 5.38 14.20
CA THR A 2 22.17 5.77 14.54
C THR A 2 21.34 4.52 14.87
N ALA A 3 20.17 4.69 15.49
CA ALA A 3 19.26 3.56 15.74
C ALA A 3 18.80 2.92 14.40
N PHE A 4 18.46 3.74 13.41
CA PHE A 4 18.12 3.28 12.06
C PHE A 4 19.27 2.52 11.39
N ALA A 5 20.52 2.98 11.50
CA ALA A 5 21.67 2.27 10.94
C ALA A 5 21.81 0.84 11.51
N TYR A 6 21.52 0.68 12.81
CA TYR A 6 21.56 -0.62 13.47
C TYR A 6 20.39 -1.52 13.02
N GLU A 7 19.17 -0.98 12.99
CA GLU A 7 17.97 -1.69 12.56
C GLU A 7 18.10 -2.19 11.11
N LEU A 8 18.48 -1.30 10.17
CA LEU A 8 18.65 -1.66 8.77
C LEU A 8 19.79 -2.64 8.55
N ALA A 9 20.87 -2.56 9.33
CA ALA A 9 21.93 -3.56 9.27
C ALA A 9 21.45 -4.94 9.76
N THR A 10 20.54 -4.97 10.74
CA THR A 10 19.93 -6.20 11.24
C THR A 10 19.02 -6.82 10.20
N LEU A 11 18.17 -6.01 9.56
CA LEU A 11 17.32 -6.43 8.44
C LEU A 11 18.15 -6.99 7.27
N LEU A 12 19.21 -6.29 6.84
CA LEU A 12 20.07 -6.75 5.74
C LEU A 12 20.72 -8.11 6.04
N ARG A 13 21.20 -8.32 7.27
CA ARG A 13 21.74 -9.63 7.67
C ARG A 13 20.69 -10.73 7.63
N ALA A 14 19.45 -10.43 8.04
CA ALA A 14 18.36 -11.39 7.95
C ALA A 14 18.02 -11.74 6.48
N GLN A 15 18.02 -10.75 5.59
CA GLN A 15 17.82 -10.95 4.16
C GLN A 15 18.95 -11.78 3.54
N GLU A 16 20.22 -11.48 3.86
CA GLU A 16 21.38 -12.25 3.40
C GLU A 16 21.33 -13.72 3.86
N GLN A 17 20.88 -13.97 5.09
CA GLN A 17 20.69 -15.34 5.60
C GLN A 17 19.53 -16.07 4.93
N ALA A 18 18.45 -15.37 4.59
CA ALA A 18 17.31 -15.95 3.89
C ALA A 18 17.61 -16.22 2.40
N ARG A 19 18.52 -15.46 1.79
CA ARG A 19 18.87 -15.50 0.36
C ARG A 19 20.38 -15.63 0.16
N VAL A 20 20.99 -16.63 0.80
CA VAL A 20 22.45 -16.85 0.73
C VAL A 20 22.89 -17.06 -0.72
N GLY A 21 23.83 -16.23 -1.17
CA GLY A 21 24.41 -16.34 -2.52
C GLY A 21 23.58 -15.71 -3.64
N ASP A 22 22.50 -15.00 -3.31
CA ASP A 22 21.74 -14.24 -4.31
C ASP A 22 22.62 -13.11 -4.91
N PRO A 23 22.80 -13.05 -6.24
CA PRO A 23 23.64 -12.05 -6.89
C PRO A 23 23.13 -10.61 -6.75
N GLU A 24 21.86 -10.41 -6.38
CA GLU A 24 21.26 -9.10 -6.13
C GLU A 24 21.47 -8.61 -4.68
N GLY A 25 21.82 -9.51 -3.75
CA GLY A 25 22.14 -9.19 -2.36
C GLY A 25 21.03 -8.38 -1.66
N ALA A 26 21.33 -7.14 -1.27
CA ALA A 26 20.38 -6.20 -0.65
C ALA A 26 19.16 -5.85 -1.54
N TYR A 27 19.21 -6.17 -2.83
CA TYR A 27 18.15 -5.91 -3.81
C TYR A 27 17.36 -7.17 -4.20
N ALA A 28 17.71 -8.34 -3.64
CA ALA A 28 17.00 -9.60 -3.92
C ALA A 28 15.51 -9.58 -3.55
N MET A 29 15.11 -8.64 -2.68
CA MET A 29 13.72 -8.40 -2.32
C MET A 29 13.39 -6.91 -2.46
N PRO A 30 12.18 -6.58 -2.97
CA PRO A 30 11.68 -5.22 -2.94
C PRO A 30 11.33 -4.79 -1.52
N TRP A 31 11.64 -3.54 -1.18
CA TRP A 31 11.33 -2.93 0.11
C TRP A 31 10.24 -1.88 -0.04
N TYR A 32 9.25 -1.95 0.83
CA TYR A 32 8.12 -1.04 0.85
C TYR A 32 8.05 -0.28 2.18
N LEU A 33 7.96 1.05 2.10
CA LEU A 33 7.69 1.87 3.29
C LEU A 33 6.19 1.96 3.52
N VAL A 34 5.73 1.57 4.70
CA VAL A 34 4.30 1.54 5.05
C VAL A 34 3.91 2.82 5.76
N ILE A 35 3.07 3.63 5.11
CA ILE A 35 2.63 4.95 5.57
C ILE A 35 1.16 4.86 5.93
N GLY A 36 0.77 5.38 7.09
CA GLY A 36 -0.61 5.40 7.54
C GLY A 36 -0.70 5.93 8.96
N THR A 37 -1.88 6.40 9.36
CA THR A 37 -2.13 6.88 10.72
C THR A 37 -2.10 5.73 11.74
N PRO A 38 -1.83 6.00 13.02
CA PRO A 38 -2.00 5.01 14.08
C PRO A 38 -3.41 4.41 14.04
N GLY A 39 -3.53 3.08 14.09
CA GLY A 39 -4.82 2.39 14.03
C GLY A 39 -5.42 2.23 12.62
N SER A 40 -4.76 2.71 11.57
CA SER A 40 -5.19 2.48 10.16
C SER A 40 -5.10 1.02 9.72
N GLY A 41 -4.56 0.12 10.54
CA GLY A 41 -4.43 -1.31 10.21
C GLY A 41 -3.19 -1.65 9.39
N ARG A 42 -2.12 -0.85 9.46
CA ARG A 42 -0.82 -1.09 8.78
C ARG A 42 -0.29 -2.51 8.96
N THR A 43 -0.07 -2.94 10.20
CA THR A 43 0.37 -4.31 10.52
C THR A 43 -0.58 -5.37 9.93
N THR A 44 -1.89 -5.15 10.04
CA THR A 44 -2.90 -6.09 9.51
C THR A 44 -2.85 -6.16 7.97
N ALA A 45 -2.65 -5.02 7.30
CA ALA A 45 -2.48 -4.95 5.85
C ALA A 45 -1.21 -5.71 5.43
N ILE A 46 -0.08 -5.51 6.10
CA ILE A 46 1.18 -6.23 5.81
C ILE A 46 0.98 -7.75 5.90
N LYS A 47 0.32 -8.20 6.97
CA LYS A 47 -0.02 -9.62 7.18
C LYS A 47 -0.94 -10.17 6.09
N ALA A 48 -1.96 -9.42 5.70
CA ALA A 48 -2.93 -9.84 4.69
C ALA A 48 -2.40 -9.76 3.25
N LEU A 49 -1.43 -8.88 2.98
CA LEU A 49 -0.73 -8.78 1.70
C LEU A 49 0.19 -9.98 1.46
N SER A 50 0.63 -10.67 2.51
CA SER A 50 1.67 -11.69 2.44
C SER A 50 1.14 -13.07 2.82
N MET A 51 1.03 -13.98 1.85
CA MET A 51 0.54 -15.34 2.10
C MET A 51 1.59 -16.32 2.63
N SER A 52 2.89 -16.03 2.45
CA SER A 52 3.99 -16.92 2.81
C SER A 52 4.98 -16.25 3.77
N TRP A 53 5.14 -16.86 4.94
CA TRP A 53 5.97 -16.38 6.04
C TRP A 53 6.96 -17.47 6.46
N PRO A 54 8.26 -17.33 6.15
CA PRO A 54 9.24 -18.39 6.42
C PRO A 54 9.45 -18.67 7.91
N TYR A 55 9.17 -17.70 8.79
CA TYR A 55 9.39 -17.78 10.24
C TYR A 55 8.14 -17.45 11.07
N GLY A 56 6.95 -17.60 10.48
CA GLY A 56 5.70 -17.10 11.05
C GLY A 56 5.47 -15.61 10.77
N ASP A 57 4.26 -15.12 11.02
CA ASP A 57 3.83 -13.74 10.78
C ASP A 57 4.32 -12.76 11.86
N THR A 58 5.60 -12.89 12.22
CA THR A 58 6.30 -12.11 13.24
C THR A 58 7.31 -11.16 12.61
N ALA A 59 7.43 -9.97 13.17
CA ALA A 59 8.45 -9.01 12.77
C ALA A 59 9.87 -9.49 13.14
N ILE A 60 10.88 -8.97 12.44
CA ILE A 60 12.29 -9.24 12.74
C ILE A 60 12.63 -8.59 14.10
N PRO A 61 13.19 -9.34 15.06
CA PRO A 61 13.56 -8.78 16.36
C PRO A 61 14.77 -7.84 16.22
N MET A 62 14.53 -6.55 16.46
CA MET A 62 15.59 -5.53 16.40
C MET A 62 16.53 -5.55 17.60
N ASN A 63 16.23 -6.26 18.69
CA ASN A 63 17.07 -6.28 19.91
C ASN A 63 17.45 -4.88 20.45
N LEU A 64 16.57 -3.90 20.26
CA LEU A 64 16.65 -2.56 20.83
C LEU A 64 15.54 -2.37 21.86
N PRO A 65 15.76 -1.60 22.94
CA PRO A 65 14.72 -1.30 23.91
C PRO A 65 13.48 -0.62 23.30
N GLU A 66 13.72 0.31 22.37
CA GLU A 66 12.69 1.09 21.68
C GLU A 66 13.06 1.18 20.19
N PRO A 67 12.68 0.18 19.37
CA PRO A 67 12.89 0.26 17.93
C PRO A 67 12.05 1.42 17.34
N LEU A 68 12.62 2.12 16.36
CA LEU A 68 11.98 3.22 15.65
C LEU A 68 11.09 2.73 14.49
N CYS A 69 11.34 1.52 14.01
CA CYS A 69 10.56 0.84 12.98
C CYS A 69 10.38 -0.63 13.31
N THR A 70 9.22 -1.17 12.92
CA THR A 70 8.96 -2.59 12.88
C THR A 70 9.23 -3.09 11.45
N TYR A 71 10.03 -4.15 11.31
CA TYR A 71 10.43 -4.69 10.00
C TYR A 71 9.81 -6.07 9.78
N TRP A 72 9.12 -6.21 8.65
CA TRP A 72 8.44 -7.43 8.26
C TRP A 72 9.10 -7.99 7.00
N MET A 73 9.44 -9.28 7.00
CA MET A 73 10.10 -9.94 5.88
C MET A 73 9.40 -11.26 5.54
N PRO A 74 8.24 -11.18 4.85
CA PRO A 74 7.65 -12.34 4.18
C PRO A 74 8.56 -12.84 3.04
N GLU A 75 8.19 -13.95 2.41
CA GLU A 75 9.07 -14.65 1.46
C GLU A 75 9.52 -13.80 0.25
N LYS A 76 8.68 -12.86 -0.22
CA LYS A 76 8.86 -12.14 -1.49
C LYS A 76 9.18 -10.65 -1.36
N ALA A 77 9.10 -10.06 -0.17
CA ALA A 77 9.23 -8.61 0.00
C ALA A 77 9.63 -8.24 1.43
N VAL A 78 10.07 -7.00 1.62
CA VAL A 78 10.29 -6.38 2.93
C VAL A 78 9.32 -5.23 3.12
N PHE A 79 8.70 -5.13 4.29
CA PHE A 79 7.89 -3.98 4.68
C PHE A 79 8.50 -3.30 5.91
N ILE A 80 8.67 -1.98 5.81
CA ILE A 80 9.16 -1.12 6.89
C ILE A 80 7.96 -0.38 7.44
N GLU A 81 7.57 -0.66 8.68
CA GLU A 81 6.47 0.01 9.38
C GLU A 81 7.04 0.97 10.42
N PRO A 82 7.04 2.30 10.17
CA PRO A 82 7.56 3.26 11.13
C PRO A 82 6.66 3.40 12.37
N GLU A 83 7.29 3.49 13.54
CA GLU A 83 6.61 3.76 14.80
C GLU A 83 6.11 5.22 14.88
N SER A 84 5.23 5.50 15.85
CA SER A 84 4.59 6.81 16.02
C SER A 84 5.56 7.97 16.21
N VAL A 85 6.76 7.70 16.76
CA VAL A 85 7.85 8.67 16.91
C VAL A 85 8.44 9.10 15.56
N VAL A 86 8.33 8.27 14.53
CA VAL A 86 8.82 8.53 13.17
C VAL A 86 7.70 9.10 12.30
N LEU A 87 6.48 8.57 12.42
CA LEU A 87 5.33 8.92 11.59
C LEU A 87 4.05 9.00 12.41
N GLY A 88 3.38 10.15 12.40
CA GLY A 88 2.12 10.40 13.12
C GLY A 88 2.05 11.79 13.76
N PRO A 89 0.93 12.14 14.42
CA PRO A 89 0.67 13.49 14.94
C PRO A 89 1.71 13.98 15.96
N GLY A 90 2.31 13.06 16.72
CA GLY A 90 3.34 13.33 17.73
C GLY A 90 4.77 13.00 17.29
N ARG A 91 5.02 12.85 15.99
CA ARG A 91 6.34 12.44 15.48
C ARG A 91 7.43 13.44 15.87
N THR A 92 8.64 12.93 16.06
CA THR A 92 9.83 13.77 16.25
C THR A 92 10.26 14.35 14.90
N HIS A 93 10.50 15.67 14.86
CA HIS A 93 10.93 16.34 13.64
C HIS A 93 12.23 15.73 13.09
N GLY A 94 12.30 15.54 11.77
CA GLY A 94 13.47 15.01 11.08
C GLY A 94 13.65 13.48 11.13
N LYS A 95 12.89 12.74 11.95
CA LYS A 95 13.08 11.28 12.06
C LYS A 95 12.75 10.51 10.79
N LEU A 96 11.70 10.90 10.07
CA LEU A 96 11.36 10.31 8.77
C LEU A 96 12.46 10.57 7.73
N GLN A 97 13.04 11.77 7.73
CA GLN A 97 14.18 12.12 6.88
C GLN A 97 15.44 11.34 7.26
N GLU A 98 15.72 11.14 8.55
CA GLU A 98 16.84 10.33 9.03
C GLU A 98 16.71 8.86 8.57
N LEU A 99 15.51 8.27 8.67
CA LEU A 99 15.23 6.94 8.11
C LEU A 99 15.53 6.89 6.60
N CYS A 100 15.04 7.88 5.84
CA CYS A 100 15.26 7.94 4.40
C CYS A 100 16.76 8.07 4.04
N ASN A 101 17.53 8.86 4.80
CA ASN A 101 18.96 8.99 4.58
C ASN A 101 19.70 7.66 4.82
N GLU A 102 19.35 6.95 5.90
CA GLU A 102 19.94 5.64 6.20
C GLU A 102 19.54 4.59 5.14
N LEU A 103 18.32 4.65 4.60
CA LEU A 103 17.91 3.81 3.46
C LEU A 103 18.77 4.08 2.21
N LYS A 104 19.10 5.34 1.91
CA LYS A 104 19.99 5.69 0.80
C LYS A 104 21.42 5.18 1.02
N ASP A 105 21.91 5.23 2.25
CA ASP A 105 23.26 4.75 2.56
C ASP A 105 23.35 3.23 2.45
N LYS A 106 22.29 2.50 2.85
CA LYS A 106 22.25 1.03 2.82
C LYS A 106 21.85 0.45 1.47
N ARG A 107 20.96 1.11 0.73
CA ARG A 107 20.47 0.71 -0.59
C ARG A 107 20.59 1.90 -1.59
N PRO A 108 21.82 2.32 -1.97
CA PRO A 108 22.05 3.54 -2.77
C PRO A 108 21.49 3.51 -4.20
N ARG A 109 21.25 2.33 -4.78
CA ARG A 109 20.65 2.17 -6.10
C ARG A 109 19.15 2.45 -6.11
N GLU A 110 18.46 1.93 -5.10
CA GLU A 110 17.01 1.90 -4.94
C GLU A 110 16.70 1.78 -3.45
N PRO A 111 16.55 2.90 -2.73
CA PRO A 111 16.38 2.88 -1.28
C PRO A 111 15.14 2.09 -0.85
N ILE A 112 14.03 2.31 -1.57
CA ILE A 112 12.77 1.56 -1.49
C ILE A 112 12.17 1.45 -2.89
N ASP A 113 11.35 0.43 -3.09
CA ASP A 113 10.74 0.02 -4.35
C ASP A 113 9.29 0.57 -4.44
N GLY A 114 8.71 0.99 -3.30
CA GLY A 114 7.41 1.65 -3.26
C GLY A 114 6.99 2.10 -1.85
N MET A 115 5.87 2.82 -1.79
CA MET A 115 5.19 3.18 -0.56
C MET A 115 3.81 2.52 -0.52
N VAL A 116 3.47 1.87 0.59
CA VAL A 116 2.13 1.34 0.83
C VAL A 116 1.39 2.33 1.73
N LEU A 117 0.44 3.05 1.16
CA LEU A 117 -0.41 4.00 1.89
C LEU A 117 -1.62 3.25 2.45
N VAL A 118 -1.67 3.10 3.77
CA VAL A 118 -2.74 2.39 4.47
C VAL A 118 -3.70 3.38 5.09
N VAL A 119 -4.98 3.23 4.75
CA VAL A 119 -6.10 4.01 5.28
C VAL A 119 -7.23 3.09 5.70
N SER A 120 -7.92 3.42 6.78
CA SER A 120 -9.04 2.59 7.27
C SER A 120 -10.36 3.04 6.64
N ALA A 121 -11.09 2.12 6.02
CA ALA A 121 -12.46 2.35 5.58
C ALA A 121 -13.35 2.79 6.75
N GLN A 122 -13.12 2.23 7.94
CA GLN A 122 -13.85 2.61 9.14
C GLN A 122 -13.60 4.09 9.48
N GLN A 123 -12.33 4.52 9.48
CA GLN A 123 -11.97 5.90 9.76
C GLN A 123 -12.57 6.86 8.73
N LEU A 124 -12.49 6.53 7.43
CA LEU A 124 -13.06 7.35 6.38
C LEU A 124 -14.59 7.46 6.50
N ALA A 125 -15.27 6.33 6.71
CA ALA A 125 -16.72 6.30 6.88
C ALA A 125 -17.20 7.16 8.06
N ASP A 126 -16.47 7.15 9.18
CA ASP A 126 -16.83 7.88 10.40
C ASP A 126 -16.37 9.35 10.39
N SER A 127 -15.58 9.77 9.39
CA SER A 127 -15.06 11.14 9.28
C SER A 127 -16.01 12.08 8.54
N THR A 128 -16.00 13.35 8.93
CA THR A 128 -16.59 14.45 8.15
C THR A 128 -15.71 14.76 6.94
N ASP A 129 -16.24 15.51 5.97
CA ASP A 129 -15.48 15.90 4.78
C ASP A 129 -14.24 16.75 5.15
N GLU A 130 -14.32 17.62 6.18
CA GLU A 130 -13.17 18.37 6.67
C GLU A 130 -12.08 17.47 7.26
N ASN A 131 -12.46 16.48 8.08
CA ASN A 131 -11.51 15.55 8.67
C ASN A 131 -10.84 14.66 7.61
N ILE A 132 -11.55 14.32 6.52
CA ILE A 132 -10.98 13.60 5.38
C ILE A 132 -9.96 14.47 4.66
N GLU A 133 -10.26 15.74 4.45
CA GLU A 133 -9.34 16.69 3.83
C GLU A 133 -8.06 16.86 4.66
N GLU A 134 -8.17 17.02 5.98
CA GLU A 134 -7.02 17.10 6.89
C GLU A 134 -6.17 15.83 6.87
N LEU A 135 -6.81 14.65 6.94
CA LEU A 135 -6.16 13.35 6.86
C LEU A 135 -5.40 13.19 5.53
N ALA A 136 -6.04 13.53 4.40
CA ALA A 136 -5.43 13.43 3.08
C ALA A 136 -4.22 14.37 2.96
N LYS A 137 -4.32 15.62 3.42
CA LYS A 137 -3.20 16.58 3.44
C LYS A 137 -2.04 16.09 4.29
N GLU A 138 -2.32 15.52 5.47
CA GLU A 138 -1.27 14.99 6.34
C GLU A 138 -0.55 13.81 5.69
N LEU A 139 -1.29 12.82 5.18
CA LEU A 139 -0.69 11.65 4.55
C LEU A 139 0.07 12.02 3.26
N ARG A 140 -0.47 12.95 2.46
CA ARG A 140 0.22 13.53 1.30
C ARG A 140 1.56 14.13 1.70
N ARG A 141 1.61 14.90 2.78
CA ARG A 141 2.85 15.50 3.29
C ARG A 141 3.91 14.44 3.60
N TYR A 142 3.52 13.31 4.18
CA TYR A 142 4.47 12.21 4.42
C TYR A 142 5.00 11.58 3.13
N LEU A 143 4.13 11.36 2.13
CA LEU A 143 4.55 10.83 0.83
C LEU A 143 5.55 11.76 0.13
N ILE A 144 5.28 13.07 0.17
CA ILE A 144 6.16 14.09 -0.41
C ILE A 144 7.49 14.16 0.36
N GLU A 145 7.46 14.16 1.69
CA GLU A 145 8.66 14.19 2.54
C GLU A 145 9.58 13.00 2.25
N VAL A 146 9.02 11.80 2.07
CA VAL A 146 9.77 10.59 1.70
C VAL A 146 10.37 10.72 0.30
N ALA A 147 9.56 11.08 -0.71
CA ALA A 147 10.04 11.26 -2.08
C ALA A 147 11.17 12.30 -2.17
N GLN A 148 11.04 13.42 -1.45
CA GLN A 148 12.05 14.47 -1.36
C GLN A 148 13.34 13.99 -0.67
N ALA A 149 13.23 13.32 0.47
CA ALA A 149 14.40 12.81 1.20
C ALA A 149 15.18 11.76 0.39
N LEU A 150 14.45 10.88 -0.31
CA LEU A 150 15.02 9.88 -1.21
C LEU A 150 15.55 10.47 -2.52
N ALA A 151 15.05 11.65 -2.92
CA ALA A 151 15.29 12.27 -4.22
C ALA A 151 14.91 11.33 -5.38
N ALA A 152 13.78 10.64 -5.23
CA ALA A 152 13.25 9.69 -6.19
C ALA A 152 11.72 9.80 -6.27
N ASP A 153 11.17 9.56 -7.46
CA ASP A 153 9.74 9.39 -7.64
C ASP A 153 9.39 7.94 -7.23
N VAL A 154 8.69 7.78 -6.11
CA VAL A 154 8.38 6.48 -5.52
C VAL A 154 6.91 6.14 -5.74
N PRO A 155 6.57 4.95 -6.30
CA PRO A 155 5.20 4.55 -6.53
C PRO A 155 4.43 4.36 -5.22
N VAL A 156 3.16 4.76 -5.22
CA VAL A 156 2.27 4.70 -4.05
C VAL A 156 1.11 3.73 -4.32
N TYR A 157 1.01 2.71 -3.48
CA TYR A 157 -0.06 1.71 -3.51
C TYR A 157 -0.99 1.93 -2.33
N VAL A 158 -2.24 2.29 -2.60
CA VAL A 158 -3.23 2.61 -1.57
C VAL A 158 -3.97 1.35 -1.16
N VAL A 159 -3.95 1.05 0.14
CA VAL A 159 -4.65 -0.08 0.75
C VAL A 159 -5.68 0.46 1.72
N VAL A 160 -6.95 0.26 1.38
CA VAL A 160 -8.08 0.60 2.25
C VAL A 160 -8.41 -0.63 3.09
N THR A 161 -8.07 -0.59 4.38
CA THR A 161 -8.30 -1.69 5.32
C THR A 161 -9.68 -1.59 5.96
N ALA A 162 -10.05 -2.62 6.73
CA ALA A 162 -11.28 -2.65 7.53
C ALA A 162 -12.55 -2.39 6.71
N TYR A 163 -12.56 -2.73 5.41
CA TYR A 163 -13.76 -2.60 4.58
C TYR A 163 -14.89 -3.49 5.09
N ASP A 164 -14.55 -4.61 5.73
CA ASP A 164 -15.50 -5.49 6.40
C ASP A 164 -16.26 -4.80 7.53
N SER A 165 -15.76 -3.70 8.08
CA SER A 165 -16.47 -2.93 9.11
C SER A 165 -17.71 -2.20 8.58
N LEU A 166 -17.90 -2.09 7.26
CA LEU A 166 -19.10 -1.50 6.69
C LEU A 166 -20.33 -2.37 6.97
N TRP A 167 -21.45 -1.72 7.30
CA TRP A 167 -22.67 -2.43 7.60
C TRP A 167 -23.16 -3.26 6.41
N GLY A 168 -23.67 -4.46 6.68
CA GLY A 168 -24.16 -5.40 5.66
C GLY A 168 -23.07 -6.10 4.84
N PHE A 169 -21.79 -5.89 5.15
CA PHE A 169 -20.67 -6.53 4.43
C PHE A 169 -20.79 -8.06 4.42
N GLY A 170 -21.05 -8.70 5.57
CA GLY A 170 -21.10 -10.17 5.65
C GLY A 170 -22.16 -10.80 4.74
N ASP A 171 -23.31 -10.15 4.59
CA ASP A 171 -24.40 -10.65 3.74
C ASP A 171 -24.19 -10.34 2.26
N ALA A 172 -23.59 -9.18 1.95
CA ALA A 172 -23.24 -8.83 0.58
C ALA A 172 -22.08 -9.70 0.08
N PHE A 173 -21.00 -9.78 0.86
CA PHE A 173 -19.75 -10.46 0.56
C PHE A 173 -19.62 -11.86 1.17
N LYS A 174 -20.71 -12.62 1.37
CA LYS A 174 -20.72 -14.00 1.91
C LYS A 174 -19.41 -14.73 1.60
N TRP A 175 -18.65 -15.10 2.64
CA TRP A 175 -17.35 -15.70 2.42
C TRP A 175 -17.49 -17.13 1.93
N THR A 176 -16.66 -17.47 0.95
CA THR A 176 -16.42 -18.84 0.54
C THR A 176 -14.91 -19.04 0.35
N PRO A 177 -14.38 -20.26 0.52
CA PRO A 177 -12.94 -20.54 0.34
C PRO A 177 -12.41 -20.10 -1.03
N GLU A 178 -13.24 -20.17 -2.07
CA GLU A 178 -12.90 -19.80 -3.45
C GLU A 178 -12.64 -18.29 -3.61
N ARG A 179 -13.15 -17.45 -2.68
CA ARG A 179 -12.92 -16.01 -2.71
C ARG A 179 -11.47 -15.62 -2.45
N ARG A 180 -10.62 -16.56 -2.02
CA ARG A 180 -9.18 -16.35 -1.96
C ARG A 180 -8.60 -16.09 -3.35
N ASP A 181 -9.11 -16.78 -4.37
CA ASP A 181 -8.59 -16.66 -5.74
C ASP A 181 -9.35 -15.60 -6.56
N GLU A 182 -10.20 -14.79 -5.91
CA GLU A 182 -10.91 -13.69 -6.57
C GLU A 182 -9.96 -12.56 -6.97
N GLU A 183 -10.30 -11.88 -8.06
CA GLU A 183 -9.65 -10.64 -8.43
C GLU A 183 -9.75 -9.59 -7.31
N PRO A 184 -8.71 -8.74 -7.15
CA PRO A 184 -8.73 -7.72 -6.12
C PRO A 184 -9.90 -6.74 -6.34
N TRP A 185 -10.51 -6.32 -5.23
CA TRP A 185 -11.52 -5.27 -5.22
C TRP A 185 -10.83 -3.91 -5.24
N GLY A 186 -10.43 -3.49 -6.43
CA GLY A 186 -9.62 -2.29 -6.63
C GLY A 186 -9.28 -2.07 -8.10
N PHE A 187 -8.25 -1.28 -8.31
CA PHE A 187 -7.71 -0.98 -9.64
C PHE A 187 -6.22 -0.66 -9.59
N ALA A 188 -5.55 -0.85 -10.73
CA ALA A 188 -4.21 -0.35 -10.99
C ALA A 188 -4.27 0.64 -12.16
N LEU A 189 -3.52 1.74 -12.03
CA LEU A 189 -3.33 2.74 -13.07
C LEU A 189 -2.17 2.31 -13.96
N ARG A 190 -2.07 2.84 -15.18
CA ARG A 190 -0.90 2.57 -16.03
C ARG A 190 0.28 3.47 -15.63
N PRO A 191 1.54 3.01 -15.73
CA PRO A 191 2.70 3.77 -15.27
C PRO A 191 2.99 5.00 -16.15
N ASP A 192 2.47 5.03 -17.37
CA ASP A 192 2.67 6.07 -18.36
C ASP A 192 1.62 7.20 -18.31
N VAL A 193 0.68 7.16 -17.37
CA VAL A 193 -0.33 8.22 -17.20
C VAL A 193 0.35 9.49 -16.68
N ALA A 194 0.09 10.62 -17.34
CA ALA A 194 0.65 11.90 -16.92
C ALA A 194 0.12 12.29 -15.52
N PRO A 195 0.95 12.85 -14.63
CA PRO A 195 0.53 13.23 -13.28
C PRO A 195 -0.73 14.11 -13.21
N ALA A 196 -0.92 14.99 -14.20
CA ALA A 196 -2.08 15.86 -14.30
C ALA A 196 -3.39 15.12 -14.60
N GLU A 197 -3.33 13.93 -15.21
CA GLU A 197 -4.48 13.11 -15.59
C GLU A 197 -4.83 12.07 -14.52
N ILE A 198 -3.96 11.85 -13.54
CA ILE A 198 -4.16 10.85 -12.47
C ILE A 198 -5.47 11.07 -11.71
N PRO A 199 -5.86 12.30 -11.29
CA PRO A 199 -7.12 12.49 -10.57
C PRO A 199 -8.35 12.04 -11.36
N ASP A 200 -8.39 12.31 -12.67
CA ASP A 200 -9.50 11.91 -13.53
C ASP A 200 -9.53 10.40 -13.74
N HIS A 201 -8.37 9.77 -13.95
CA HIS A 201 -8.28 8.32 -14.07
C HIS A 201 -8.69 7.62 -12.76
N VAL A 202 -8.27 8.13 -11.60
CA VAL A 202 -8.68 7.60 -10.30
C VAL A 202 -10.20 7.68 -10.14
N LYS A 203 -10.80 8.82 -10.49
CA LYS A 203 -12.26 8.99 -10.45
C LYS A 203 -12.97 7.95 -11.32
N GLN A 204 -12.53 7.77 -12.56
CA GLN A 204 -13.12 6.79 -13.48
C GLN A 204 -12.99 5.36 -12.93
N GLN A 205 -11.85 5.01 -12.34
CA GLN A 205 -11.64 3.68 -11.76
C GLN A 205 -12.50 3.45 -10.51
N LEU A 206 -12.71 4.49 -9.68
CA LEU A 206 -13.62 4.42 -8.54
C LEU A 206 -15.08 4.24 -8.96
N GLU A 207 -15.51 4.89 -10.05
CA GLU A 207 -16.84 4.67 -10.65
C GLU A 207 -17.00 3.22 -11.11
N GLY A 208 -15.98 2.66 -11.79
CA GLY A 208 -15.97 1.25 -12.20
C GLY A 208 -16.00 0.27 -11.02
N LEU A 209 -15.24 0.55 -9.95
CA LEU A 209 -15.27 -0.22 -8.71
C LEU A 209 -16.65 -0.15 -8.05
N GLY A 210 -17.27 1.03 -8.03
CA GLY A 210 -18.64 1.23 -7.55
C GLY A 210 -19.65 0.39 -8.33
N ALA A 211 -19.57 0.39 -9.66
CA ALA A 211 -20.43 -0.43 -10.51
C ALA A 211 -20.27 -1.95 -10.27
N ARG A 212 -19.03 -2.42 -9.97
CA ARG A 212 -18.79 -3.81 -9.58
C ARG A 212 -19.46 -4.16 -8.25
N ILE A 213 -19.34 -3.29 -7.24
CA ILE A 213 -19.98 -3.49 -5.92
C ILE A 213 -21.51 -3.46 -6.06
N GLU A 214 -22.03 -2.53 -6.85
CA GLU A 214 -23.45 -2.39 -7.16
C GLU A 214 -24.02 -3.64 -7.84
N SER A 215 -23.34 -4.14 -8.86
CA SER A 215 -23.74 -5.36 -9.58
C SER A 215 -23.82 -6.57 -8.64
N MET A 216 -22.84 -6.70 -7.73
CA MET A 216 -22.83 -7.77 -6.72
C MET A 216 -24.00 -7.63 -5.73
N CYS A 217 -24.25 -6.42 -5.22
CA CYS A 217 -25.37 -6.18 -4.30
C CYS A 217 -26.72 -6.43 -4.99
N PHE A 218 -26.89 -6.01 -6.25
CA PHE A 218 -28.11 -6.26 -7.02
C PHE A 218 -28.36 -7.73 -7.33
N ALA A 219 -27.31 -8.52 -7.53
CA ALA A 219 -27.45 -9.96 -7.69
C ALA A 219 -28.06 -10.61 -6.44
N LYS A 220 -27.75 -10.10 -5.23
CA LYS A 220 -28.40 -10.54 -3.98
C LYS A 220 -29.84 -10.07 -3.90
N LEU A 221 -30.12 -8.81 -4.27
CA LEU A 221 -31.46 -8.23 -4.24
C LEU A 221 -32.45 -8.92 -5.19
N SER A 222 -31.96 -9.33 -6.36
CA SER A 222 -32.79 -9.99 -7.39
C SER A 222 -32.92 -11.50 -7.16
N GLY A 223 -32.14 -12.07 -6.25
CA GLY A 223 -32.12 -13.50 -5.96
C GLY A 223 -33.19 -13.94 -4.96
N GLU A 224 -33.22 -15.26 -4.72
CA GLU A 224 -34.11 -15.93 -3.77
C GLU A 224 -33.62 -15.86 -2.31
N GLU A 225 -32.70 -14.94 -2.02
CA GLU A 225 -32.17 -14.74 -0.67
C GLU A 225 -33.28 -14.29 0.31
N PRO A 226 -33.19 -14.66 1.60
CA PRO A 226 -34.08 -14.16 2.62
C PRO A 226 -34.23 -12.63 2.64
N ALA A 227 -35.39 -12.13 3.04
CA ALA A 227 -35.71 -10.70 2.98
C ALA A 227 -34.74 -9.82 3.80
N ASP A 228 -34.22 -10.35 4.91
CA ASP A 228 -33.23 -9.70 5.76
C ASP A 228 -31.86 -9.61 5.09
N VAL A 229 -31.41 -10.68 4.40
CA VAL A 229 -30.18 -10.68 3.60
C VAL A 229 -30.25 -9.67 2.47
N ARG A 230 -31.39 -9.61 1.76
CA ARG A 230 -31.64 -8.61 0.71
C ARG A 230 -31.60 -7.19 1.29
N SER A 231 -32.26 -6.95 2.42
CA SER A 231 -32.23 -5.64 3.09
C SER A 231 -30.80 -5.23 3.48
N ARG A 232 -30.02 -6.13 4.07
CA ARG A 232 -28.62 -5.87 4.45
C ARG A 232 -27.71 -5.62 3.25
N ALA A 233 -27.90 -6.34 2.13
CA ALA A 233 -27.16 -6.09 0.89
C ALA A 233 -27.47 -4.70 0.29
N PHE A 234 -28.73 -4.24 0.36
CA PHE A 234 -29.09 -2.88 -0.05
C PHE A 234 -28.45 -1.82 0.87
N GLN A 235 -28.50 -2.02 2.18
CA GLN A 235 -27.88 -1.11 3.14
C GLN A 235 -26.36 -1.04 2.93
N HIS A 236 -25.72 -2.17 2.64
CA HIS A 236 -24.31 -2.20 2.30
C HIS A 236 -23.98 -1.38 1.05
N LEU A 237 -24.82 -1.44 0.01
CA LEU A 237 -24.64 -0.62 -1.19
C LEU A 237 -24.64 0.88 -0.87
N LEU A 238 -25.47 1.34 0.07
CA LEU A 238 -25.50 2.74 0.49
C LEU A 238 -24.21 3.14 1.22
N GLU A 239 -23.75 2.30 2.15
CA GLU A 239 -22.49 2.51 2.89
C GLU A 239 -21.27 2.52 1.95
N ALA A 240 -21.24 1.58 1.00
CA ALA A 240 -20.17 1.50 0.00
C ALA A 240 -20.14 2.74 -0.90
N ARG A 241 -21.30 3.26 -1.31
CA ARG A 241 -21.39 4.48 -2.13
C ARG A 241 -20.87 5.71 -1.40
N ASP A 242 -21.24 5.89 -0.12
CA ASP A 242 -20.72 7.01 0.67
C ASP A 242 -19.20 6.89 0.88
N LEU A 243 -18.70 5.68 1.20
CA LEU A 243 -17.27 5.44 1.33
C LEU A 243 -16.52 5.75 0.03
N LEU A 244 -17.01 5.30 -1.13
CA LEU A 244 -16.35 5.54 -2.41
C LEU A 244 -16.33 7.03 -2.78
N ARG A 245 -17.38 7.79 -2.45
CA ARG A 245 -17.38 9.25 -2.59
C ARG A 245 -16.27 9.88 -1.74
N LYS A 246 -16.25 9.58 -0.45
CA LYS A 246 -15.23 10.05 0.51
C LYS A 246 -13.81 9.68 0.09
N LEU A 247 -13.64 8.46 -0.44
CA LEU A 247 -12.39 7.98 -0.98
C LEU A 247 -11.98 8.73 -2.26
N GLY A 248 -12.95 9.12 -3.10
CA GLY A 248 -12.72 10.00 -4.24
C GLY A 248 -12.15 11.35 -3.82
N ASP A 249 -12.76 11.99 -2.81
CA ASP A 249 -12.31 13.28 -2.28
C ASP A 249 -10.89 13.16 -1.67
N PHE A 250 -10.68 12.11 -0.86
CA PHE A 250 -9.37 11.77 -0.30
C PHE A 250 -8.30 11.60 -1.40
N MET A 251 -8.59 10.76 -2.40
CA MET A 251 -7.65 10.45 -3.47
C MET A 251 -7.38 11.64 -4.39
N HIS A 252 -8.37 12.51 -4.60
CA HIS A 252 -8.17 13.75 -5.34
C HIS A 252 -7.07 14.59 -4.69
N ILE A 253 -7.11 14.77 -3.37
CA ILE A 253 -6.10 15.51 -2.61
C ILE A 253 -4.73 14.81 -2.69
N ILE A 254 -4.68 13.48 -2.52
CA ILE A 254 -3.42 12.71 -2.62
C ILE A 254 -2.80 12.83 -4.02
N ALA A 255 -3.60 12.79 -5.09
CA ALA A 255 -3.12 12.77 -6.47
C ALA A 255 -2.96 14.16 -7.11
N MET A 256 -3.49 15.22 -6.50
CA MET A 256 -3.50 16.56 -7.09
C MET A 256 -2.08 17.04 -7.41
N ALA A 257 -1.87 17.56 -8.62
CA ALA A 257 -0.62 18.24 -8.96
C ALA A 257 -0.60 19.65 -8.36
N ASN A 258 0.54 20.06 -7.79
CA ASN A 258 0.77 21.43 -7.33
C ASN A 258 1.92 22.02 -8.15
N SER A 259 1.87 23.32 -8.48
CA SER A 259 2.95 24.01 -9.21
C SER A 259 4.28 24.01 -8.46
N PHE A 260 4.24 23.88 -7.13
CA PHE A 260 5.42 23.92 -6.26
C PHE A 260 5.88 22.54 -5.78
N GLU A 261 5.05 21.51 -5.93
CA GLU A 261 5.30 20.17 -5.40
C GLU A 261 4.84 19.10 -6.38
N ARG A 262 5.70 18.11 -6.66
CA ARG A 262 5.31 16.95 -7.47
C ARG A 262 4.23 16.14 -6.74
N ALA A 263 3.24 15.69 -7.49
CA ALA A 263 2.21 14.80 -6.96
C ALA A 263 2.83 13.43 -6.62
N PRO A 264 2.41 12.80 -5.49
CA PRO A 264 2.69 11.39 -5.24
C PRO A 264 2.29 10.50 -6.43
N TRP A 265 3.15 9.56 -6.80
CA TRP A 265 2.93 8.69 -7.96
C TRP A 265 2.01 7.51 -7.60
N VAL A 266 0.71 7.77 -7.55
CA VAL A 266 -0.29 6.72 -7.25
C VAL A 266 -0.32 5.68 -8.36
N ARG A 267 -0.20 4.40 -7.99
CA ARG A 267 -0.19 3.25 -8.90
C ARG A 267 -1.43 2.38 -8.80
N ALA A 268 -1.93 2.16 -7.59
CA ALA A 268 -3.09 1.31 -7.38
C ALA A 268 -3.86 1.68 -6.12
N LEU A 269 -5.10 1.22 -6.07
CA LEU A 269 -5.96 1.26 -4.90
C LEU A 269 -6.65 -0.09 -4.74
N VAL A 270 -6.63 -0.65 -3.53
CA VAL A 270 -7.37 -1.88 -3.20
C VAL A 270 -8.20 -1.70 -1.94
N LEU A 271 -9.37 -2.31 -1.93
CA LEU A 271 -10.20 -2.52 -0.75
C LEU A 271 -9.88 -3.87 -0.13
N GLY A 272 -9.72 -3.86 1.19
CA GLY A 272 -9.23 -4.99 1.94
C GLY A 272 -9.92 -5.15 3.29
N SER A 273 -9.95 -6.40 3.76
CA SER A 273 -10.30 -6.72 5.14
C SER A 273 -9.25 -7.64 5.73
N GLY A 274 -8.67 -7.19 6.85
CA GLY A 274 -7.50 -7.83 7.45
C GLY A 274 -7.84 -8.81 8.57
N THR A 275 -9.08 -8.79 9.06
CA THR A 275 -9.56 -9.64 10.15
C THR A 275 -10.90 -10.28 9.76
N PRO A 276 -11.01 -11.61 9.78
CA PRO A 276 -12.30 -12.28 9.72
C PRO A 276 -13.23 -11.87 10.86
N GLY A 277 -14.44 -11.44 10.51
CA GLY A 277 -15.60 -11.59 11.40
C GLY A 277 -16.00 -10.41 12.29
N THR A 278 -15.68 -9.15 11.97
CA THR A 278 -16.15 -7.98 12.76
C THR A 278 -17.23 -7.12 12.08
N GLY A 279 -17.76 -7.57 10.95
CA GLY A 279 -18.56 -6.74 10.03
C GLY A 279 -20.01 -6.42 10.38
N ASN A 280 -20.32 -6.12 11.64
CA ASN A 280 -21.69 -5.74 12.08
C ASN A 280 -21.71 -4.50 12.98
N ARG A 281 -20.93 -3.45 12.71
CA ARG A 281 -21.10 -2.17 13.43
C ARG A 281 -22.20 -1.34 12.77
N LEU A 282 -23.33 -1.15 13.47
CA LEU A 282 -24.36 -0.18 13.09
C LEU A 282 -23.73 1.23 13.03
N ARG A 283 -23.92 1.94 11.91
CA ARG A 283 -23.41 3.31 11.70
C ARG A 283 -24.51 4.39 11.72
N TYR A 284 -24.07 5.64 11.71
CA TYR A 284 -24.89 6.86 11.79
C TYR A 284 -25.95 6.96 10.67
N HIS A 285 -25.64 6.59 9.42
CA HIS A 285 -26.64 6.58 8.34
C HIS A 285 -27.78 5.57 8.58
N MET A 286 -27.49 4.42 9.20
CA MET A 286 -28.54 3.50 9.63
C MET A 286 -29.37 4.07 10.78
N ALA A 287 -28.79 4.87 11.68
CA ALA A 287 -29.56 5.57 12.73
C ALA A 287 -30.55 6.58 12.12
N GLU A 288 -30.18 7.24 11.03
CA GLU A 288 -31.05 8.14 10.27
C GLU A 288 -32.12 7.38 9.45
N LEU A 289 -31.78 6.26 8.83
CA LEU A 289 -32.78 5.38 8.19
C LEU A 289 -33.75 4.76 9.21
N THR A 290 -33.28 4.49 10.43
CA THR A 290 -34.10 4.02 11.55
C THR A 290 -35.04 5.13 12.04
N SER A 291 -34.57 6.38 12.09
CA SER A 291 -35.43 7.54 12.44
C SER A 291 -36.50 7.80 11.37
N LEU A 292 -36.26 7.39 10.12
CA LEU A 292 -37.23 7.37 9.02
C LEU A 292 -38.17 6.13 9.01
N GLY A 293 -38.08 5.25 10.03
CA GLY A 293 -39.01 4.14 10.23
C GLY A 293 -38.65 2.82 9.53
N LEU A 294 -37.45 2.70 8.94
CA LEU A 294 -36.96 1.43 8.41
C LEU A 294 -36.51 0.52 9.56
N GLN A 295 -37.04 -0.70 9.62
CA GLN A 295 -36.65 -1.69 10.63
C GLN A 295 -35.18 -2.09 10.44
N THR A 296 -34.41 -2.01 11.52
CA THR A 296 -33.06 -2.56 11.61
C THR A 296 -33.15 -4.08 11.79
N PRO A 297 -32.68 -4.90 10.83
CA PRO A 297 -32.59 -6.33 11.04
C PRO A 297 -31.59 -6.62 12.17
N ALA A 298 -31.88 -7.65 12.98
CA ALA A 298 -31.02 -8.08 14.08
C ALA A 298 -29.60 -8.40 13.60
N GLU A 299 -28.59 -8.12 14.44
CA GLU A 299 -27.19 -8.47 14.16
C GLU A 299 -27.07 -9.97 13.88
N SER A 300 -26.50 -10.32 12.73
CA SER A 300 -26.16 -11.71 12.42
C SER A 300 -25.03 -12.16 13.36
N GLY A 301 -25.36 -12.84 14.46
CA GLY A 301 -24.41 -13.25 15.51
C GLY A 301 -23.40 -14.34 15.16
N THR A 302 -23.24 -14.69 13.87
CA THR A 302 -22.24 -15.67 13.43
C THR A 302 -20.95 -14.97 13.02
N GLN A 303 -19.85 -15.31 13.70
CA GLN A 303 -18.49 -15.05 13.24
C GLN A 303 -18.34 -15.66 11.84
N GLN A 304 -18.46 -14.84 10.80
CA GLN A 304 -18.26 -15.32 9.45
C GLN A 304 -16.74 -15.39 9.21
N PRO A 305 -16.18 -16.55 8.84
CA PRO A 305 -14.85 -16.57 8.22
C PRO A 305 -14.93 -15.60 7.04
N GLY A 306 -13.99 -14.68 6.86
CA GLY A 306 -14.21 -13.56 5.94
C GLY A 306 -12.98 -12.70 5.72
N GLY A 307 -12.66 -12.38 4.47
CA GLY A 307 -11.54 -11.52 4.08
C GLY A 307 -11.67 -11.19 2.61
N MET A 308 -11.42 -9.95 2.20
CA MET A 308 -11.21 -9.58 0.80
C MET A 308 -9.78 -10.00 0.39
N PRO A 309 -9.56 -10.44 -0.86
CA PRO A 309 -8.26 -10.94 -1.32
C PRO A 309 -7.24 -9.80 -1.49
N MET A 310 -6.74 -9.25 -0.37
CA MET A 310 -5.69 -8.22 -0.40
C MET A 310 -4.39 -8.73 -0.99
N HIS A 311 -4.04 -10.00 -0.75
CA HIS A 311 -2.86 -10.63 -1.32
C HIS A 311 -2.85 -10.57 -2.86
N ALA A 312 -4.00 -10.55 -3.53
CA ALA A 312 -4.03 -10.44 -4.99
C ALA A 312 -3.41 -9.11 -5.48
N LEU A 313 -3.41 -8.05 -4.67
CA LEU A 313 -2.66 -6.81 -4.98
C LEU A 313 -1.15 -7.05 -5.03
N ILE A 314 -0.61 -7.86 -4.12
CA ILE A 314 0.84 -8.07 -4.03
C ILE A 314 1.34 -8.75 -5.30
N ASP A 315 0.65 -9.80 -5.73
CA ASP A 315 1.07 -10.62 -6.86
C ASP A 315 0.72 -9.96 -8.19
N ALA A 316 -0.38 -9.22 -8.28
CA ALA A 316 -0.82 -8.59 -9.53
C ALA A 316 -0.16 -7.23 -9.81
N VAL A 317 0.24 -6.47 -8.78
CA VAL A 317 0.71 -5.08 -8.96
C VAL A 317 2.05 -4.83 -8.29
N LEU A 318 2.16 -4.99 -6.96
CA LEU A 318 3.38 -4.62 -6.23
C LEU A 318 4.62 -5.36 -6.74
N LEU A 319 4.58 -6.69 -6.80
CA LEU A 319 5.74 -7.48 -7.21
C LEU A 319 6.13 -7.29 -8.68
N PRO A 320 5.19 -7.26 -9.65
CA PRO A 320 5.51 -6.92 -11.03
C PRO A 320 6.13 -5.52 -11.20
N GLU A 321 5.79 -4.58 -10.33
CA GLU A 321 6.25 -3.19 -10.39
C GLU A 321 7.50 -2.90 -9.56
N ARG A 322 8.18 -3.95 -9.05
CA ARG A 322 9.38 -3.80 -8.21
C ARG A 322 10.51 -2.98 -8.84
N ASP A 323 10.62 -2.98 -10.17
CA ASP A 323 11.71 -2.31 -10.90
C ASP A 323 11.30 -0.91 -11.43
N LEU A 324 10.16 -0.36 -10.98
CA LEU A 324 9.67 0.95 -11.45
C LEU A 324 10.47 2.13 -10.94
N VAL A 325 11.06 2.04 -9.74
CA VAL A 325 11.93 3.10 -9.24
C VAL A 325 13.24 3.01 -10.03
N PRO A 326 13.67 4.08 -10.71
CA PRO A 326 14.83 4.01 -11.59
C PRO A 326 16.06 3.61 -10.79
N THR A 327 16.46 2.36 -10.99
CA THR A 327 17.69 1.83 -10.43
C THR A 327 18.82 2.65 -11.04
N ARG A 328 19.71 3.24 -10.21
CA ARG A 328 20.98 3.76 -10.76
C ARG A 328 21.61 2.62 -11.54
N VAL A 329 21.68 2.77 -12.87
CA VAL A 329 22.19 1.73 -13.77
C VAL A 329 23.52 1.25 -13.22
N ARG A 330 23.63 -0.06 -12.96
CA ARG A 330 24.92 -0.68 -12.64
C ARG A 330 25.86 -0.20 -13.74
N TRP A 331 26.97 0.44 -13.41
CA TRP A 331 27.96 0.83 -14.43
C TRP A 331 28.44 -0.37 -15.27
N ARG A 332 28.26 -1.61 -14.76
CA ARG A 332 28.50 -2.88 -15.47
C ARG A 332 27.35 -3.31 -16.40
N ASP A 333 26.14 -2.81 -16.19
CA ASP A 333 24.96 -3.12 -17.02
C ASP A 333 24.66 -1.96 -18.00
N ASP A 334 25.31 -0.80 -17.81
CA ASP A 334 25.33 0.29 -18.77
C ASP A 334 26.22 -0.09 -19.97
N ILE A 335 25.59 -0.63 -21.00
CA ILE A 335 26.24 -1.05 -22.25
C ILE A 335 27.07 0.10 -22.86
N LEU A 336 26.62 1.35 -22.76
CA LEU A 336 27.36 2.50 -23.28
C LEU A 336 28.65 2.74 -22.49
N LEU A 337 28.57 2.67 -21.16
CA LEU A 337 29.75 2.82 -20.31
C LEU A 337 30.73 1.67 -20.53
N LEU A 338 30.25 0.44 -20.69
CA LEU A 338 31.07 -0.74 -20.96
C LEU A 338 31.73 -0.67 -22.35
N ILE A 339 31.00 -0.19 -23.37
CA ILE A 339 31.56 0.10 -24.70
C ILE A 339 32.64 1.19 -24.63
N LEU A 340 32.39 2.28 -23.89
CA LEU A 340 33.37 3.36 -23.71
C LEU A 340 34.63 2.87 -22.98
N LEU A 341 34.47 2.01 -21.99
CA LEU A 341 35.58 1.43 -21.22
C LEU A 341 36.42 0.48 -22.09
N ILE A 342 35.77 -0.42 -22.84
CA ILE A 342 36.44 -1.30 -23.81
C ILE A 342 37.13 -0.48 -24.91
N GLY A 343 36.43 0.52 -25.46
CA GLY A 343 36.97 1.43 -26.48
C GLY A 343 38.19 2.20 -25.97
N GLY A 344 38.14 2.70 -24.73
CA GLY A 344 39.26 3.37 -24.07
C GLY A 344 40.46 2.45 -23.87
N ILE A 345 40.25 1.20 -23.45
CA ILE A 345 41.31 0.19 -23.30
C ILE A 345 41.96 -0.12 -24.66
N LEU A 346 41.16 -0.32 -25.71
CA LEU A 346 41.66 -0.61 -27.06
C LEU A 346 42.48 0.57 -27.62
N ALA A 347 42.01 1.80 -27.43
CA ALA A 347 42.74 3.00 -27.84
C ALA A 347 44.08 3.15 -27.09
N TRP A 348 44.10 2.83 -25.80
CA TRP A 348 45.32 2.85 -24.99
C TRP A 348 46.34 1.81 -25.44
N ILE A 349 45.89 0.59 -25.73
CA ILE A 349 46.73 -0.48 -26.29
C ILE A 349 47.29 -0.07 -27.65
N ALA A 350 46.48 0.52 -28.54
CA ALA A 350 46.94 0.98 -29.84
C ALA A 350 48.03 2.06 -29.73
N LEU A 351 47.86 3.02 -28.81
CA LEU A 351 48.86 4.04 -28.51
C LEU A 351 50.15 3.46 -27.94
N ALA A 352 50.05 2.46 -27.05
CA ALA A 352 51.21 1.78 -26.48
C ALA A 352 52.01 1.02 -27.54
N VAL A 353 51.32 0.35 -28.49
CA VAL A 353 51.95 -0.34 -29.61
C VAL A 353 52.64 0.65 -30.55
N LEU A 354 51.99 1.77 -30.88
CA LEU A 354 52.58 2.84 -31.70
C LEU A 354 53.80 3.50 -31.07
N ALA A 355 53.88 3.54 -29.74
CA ALA A 355 55.04 4.09 -29.02
C ALA A 355 56.23 3.10 -28.95
N LEU A 356 56.00 1.82 -29.23
CA LEU A 356 57.00 0.75 -29.21
C LEU A 356 57.58 0.43 -30.60
N THR A 357 56.93 0.89 -31.67
CA THR A 357 57.38 0.82 -33.07
C THR A 357 58.04 2.11 -33.49
#